data_AF-A0A8T6RIR5-F1
#
_entry.id   AF-A0A8T6RIR5-F1
#
_cell.length_a   1.000
_cell.length_b   1.000
_cell.length_c   1.000
_cell.angle_alpha   90.00
_cell.angle_beta   90.00
_cell.angle_gamma   90.00
#
_symmetry.space_group_name_H-M   'P 1'
#
loop_
_entity.id
_entity.type
_entity.pdbx_description
1 polymer ?
#
loop_
_entity_poly.entity_id
_entity_poly.type
_entity_poly.pdbx_seq_one_letter_code
_entity_poly.pdbx_strand_id
1 'polypeptide(L)' 'MFRLENFKELSDLEKKIFYEVISSEYGVSQNEIAEMARRFKTTEEKVEDIILKLELDGYFGSNSTDYN' A
#
# COMPACT_ATOMS: atom_id res chain seq x y z
N MET A 1 14.62 -16.13 1.26
CA MET A 1 15.04 -15.41 2.49
C MET A 1 14.67 -13.95 2.28
N PHE A 2 13.56 -13.47 2.86
CA PHE A 2 13.12 -12.07 2.73
C PHE A 2 14.11 -11.16 3.47
N ARG A 3 14.66 -10.14 2.80
CA ARG A 3 15.54 -9.13 3.43
C ARG A 3 14.69 -7.98 3.95
N LEU A 4 14.69 -7.77 5.27
CA LEU A 4 14.09 -6.64 5.97
C LEU A 4 14.88 -5.32 5.81
N GLU A 5 15.86 -5.25 4.92
CA GLU A 5 16.76 -4.09 4.74
C GLU A 5 16.06 -2.89 4.07
N ASN A 6 14.97 -3.13 3.32
CA ASN A 6 14.28 -2.10 2.53
C ASN A 6 13.31 -1.20 3.34
N PHE A 7 12.91 -1.58 4.56
CA PHE A 7 11.91 -0.82 5.33
C PHE A 7 12.43 0.57 5.79
N LYS A 8 13.77 0.72 5.88
CA LYS A 8 14.41 2.00 6.25
C LYS A 8 14.37 3.04 5.13
N GLU A 9 14.18 2.63 3.88
CA GLU A 9 14.16 3.52 2.72
C GLU A 9 12.76 4.04 2.38
N LEU A 10 11.71 3.53 3.03
CA LEU A 10 10.35 4.02 2.84
C LEU A 10 10.20 5.44 3.40
N SER A 11 9.65 6.32 2.56
CA SER A 11 9.23 7.67 2.92
C SER A 11 8.11 7.65 3.97
N ASP A 12 7.92 8.78 4.66
CA ASP A 12 6.81 8.93 5.62
C ASP A 12 5.43 8.73 4.96
N LEU A 13 5.30 9.03 3.66
CA LEU A 13 4.08 8.79 2.90
C LEU A 13 3.85 7.30 2.67
N GLU A 14 4.87 6.57 2.22
CA GLU A 14 4.79 5.12 1.99
C GLU A 14 4.48 4.37 3.29
N LYS A 15 5.10 4.78 4.42
CA LYS A 15 4.79 4.20 5.73
C LYS A 15 3.35 4.43 6.15
N LYS A 16 2.82 5.64 5.94
CA LYS A 16 1.42 5.95 6.26
C LYS A 16 0.46 5.12 5.43
N ILE A 17 0.69 5.03 4.12
CA ILE A 17 -0.13 4.21 3.22
C ILE A 17 -0.03 2.74 3.60
N PHE A 18 1.18 2.24 3.89
CA PHE A 18 1.37 0.88 4.38
C PHE A 18 0.50 0.57 5.60
N TYR A 19 0.50 1.44 6.63
CA TYR A 19 -0.31 1.24 7.84
C TYR A 19 -1.82 1.22 7.56
N GLU A 20 -2.32 2.08 6.68
CA GLU A 20 -3.73 2.07 6.30
C GLU A 20 -4.08 0.78 5.54
N VAL A 21 -3.21 0.33 4.63
CA VAL A 21 -3.40 -0.89 3.84
C VAL A 21 -3.43 -2.14 4.73
N ILE A 22 -2.46 -2.32 5.62
CA ILE A 22 -2.43 -3.51 6.51
C ILE A 22 -3.53 -3.49 7.58
N SER A 23 -4.12 -2.33 7.84
CA SER A 23 -5.27 -2.21 8.74
C SER A 23 -6.59 -2.57 8.05
N SER A 24 -6.62 -2.65 6.72
CA SER A 24 -7.80 -3.09 5.97
C SER A 24 -7.79 -4.62 5.83
N GLU A 25 -8.75 -5.28 6.48
CA GLU A 25 -8.89 -6.74 6.46
C GLU A 25 -9.24 -7.32 5.05
N TYR A 26 -9.73 -6.50 4.13
CA TYR A 26 -10.30 -6.93 2.84
C TYR A 26 -9.60 -6.32 1.62
N GLY A 27 -8.44 -5.69 1.80
CA GLY A 27 -7.77 -4.91 0.77
C GLY A 27 -8.34 -3.49 0.65
N VAL A 28 -7.61 -2.62 -0.04
CA VAL A 28 -7.96 -1.20 -0.13
C VAL A 28 -8.96 -0.97 -1.26
N SER A 29 -10.13 -0.42 -0.95
CA SER A 29 -11.13 -0.02 -1.94
C SER A 29 -10.77 1.31 -2.62
N GLN A 30 -11.31 1.55 -3.82
CA GLN A 30 -11.16 2.82 -4.55
C GLN A 30 -11.59 4.05 -3.71
N ASN A 31 -12.60 3.91 -2.84
CA ASN A 31 -13.00 4.99 -1.94
C ASN A 31 -11.93 5.30 -0.89
N GLU A 32 -11.27 4.28 -0.34
CA GLU A 32 -10.17 4.46 0.61
C GLU A 32 -8.93 5.06 -0.06
N ILE A 33 -8.64 4.69 -1.32
CA ILE A 33 -7.58 5.32 -2.13
C ILE A 33 -7.86 6.82 -2.31
N ALA A 34 -9.10 7.18 -2.68
CA ALA A 34 -9.51 8.57 -2.83
C ALA A 34 -9.44 9.34 -1.50
N GLU A 35 -9.82 8.72 -0.39
CA GLU A 35 -9.70 9.32 0.94
C GLU A 35 -8.24 9.53 1.34
N MET A 36 -7.38 8.53 1.14
CA MET A 36 -5.94 8.61 1.39
C MET A 36 -5.28 9.70 0.55
N ALA A 37 -5.63 9.79 -0.75
CA ALA A 37 -5.13 10.83 -1.63
C ALA A 37 -5.45 12.24 -1.09
N ARG A 38 -6.68 12.45 -0.64
CA ARG A 38 -7.10 13.72 -0.01
C ARG A 38 -6.40 13.98 1.32
N ARG A 39 -6.36 12.99 2.22
CA ARG A 39 -5.75 13.11 3.56
C ARG A 39 -4.25 13.39 3.48
N PHE A 40 -3.57 12.74 2.54
CA PHE A 40 -2.12 12.88 2.35
C PHE A 40 -1.73 13.98 1.36
N LYS A 41 -2.72 14.74 0.83
CA LYS A 41 -2.50 15.82 -0.15
C LYS A 41 -1.69 15.36 -1.36
N THR A 42 -2.07 14.20 -1.90
CA THR A 42 -1.45 13.55 -3.07
C THR A 42 -2.52 13.16 -4.09
N THR A 43 -2.14 12.52 -5.19
CA THR A 43 -3.07 11.97 -6.20
C THR A 43 -3.40 10.52 -5.90
N GLU A 44 -4.57 10.06 -6.36
CA GLU A 44 -5.02 8.66 -6.27
C GLU A 44 -4.03 7.72 -6.96
N GLU A 45 -3.60 8.07 -8.17
CA GLU A 45 -2.56 7.36 -8.93
C GLU A 45 -1.27 7.13 -8.11
N LYS A 46 -0.83 8.16 -7.37
CA LYS A 46 0.38 8.04 -6.54
C LYS A 46 0.16 7.16 -5.31
N VAL A 47 -1.05 7.09 -4.78
CA VAL A 47 -1.39 6.14 -3.70
C VAL A 47 -1.41 4.72 -4.26
N GLU A 48 -2.03 4.50 -5.42
CA GLU A 48 -2.05 3.21 -6.12
C GLU A 48 -0.64 2.71 -6.44
N ASP A 49 0.23 3.56 -7.00
CA ASP A 49 1.64 3.23 -7.27
C ASP A 49 2.38 2.78 -6.00
N ILE A 50 2.14 3.46 -4.88
CA ILE A 50 2.76 3.11 -3.59
C ILE A 50 2.23 1.77 -3.09
N ILE A 51 0.92 1.53 -3.16
CA ILE A 51 0.32 0.25 -2.76
C ILE A 51 0.91 -0.88 -3.60
N LEU A 52 0.95 -0.73 -4.93
CA LEU A 52 1.52 -1.71 -5.85
C LEU A 52 3.01 -1.96 -5.55
N LYS A 53 3.79 -0.91 -5.32
CA LYS A 53 5.20 -1.03 -4.93
C LYS A 53 5.36 -1.82 -3.63
N LEU A 54 4.53 -1.52 -2.63
CA LEU A 54 4.59 -2.22 -1.34
C LEU A 54 4.21 -3.70 -1.47
N GLU A 55 3.25 -4.02 -2.35
CA GLU A 55 2.87 -5.40 -2.69
C GLU A 55 4.02 -6.14 -3.39
N LEU A 56 4.64 -5.52 -4.40
CA LEU A 56 5.78 -6.08 -5.13
C LEU A 56 7.01 -6.31 -4.23
N ASP A 57 7.24 -5.40 -3.29
CA ASP A 57 8.31 -5.53 -2.29
C ASP A 57 7.98 -6.59 -1.21
N GLY A 58 6.76 -7.14 -1.22
CA GLY A 58 6.32 -8.22 -0.33
C GLY A 58 5.94 -7.75 1.08
N TYR A 59 5.61 -6.46 1.26
CA TYR A 59 5.21 -5.92 2.56
C TYR A 59 3.83 -6.39 3.02
N PHE A 60 2.93 -6.68 2.08
CA PHE A 60 1.70 -7.39 2.34
C PHE A 60 1.45 -8.38 1.21
N GLY A 61 0.94 -9.55 1.57
CA GLY A 61 0.59 -10.57 0.60
C GLY A 61 -0.69 -10.17 -0.10
N SER A 62 -0.65 -10.11 -1.43
CA SER A 62 -1.86 -10.18 -2.23
C SER A 62 -2.61 -11.44 -1.79
N ASN A 63 -3.75 -11.29 -1.13
CA ASN A 63 -4.69 -12.40 -0.96
C ASN A 63 -5.48 -12.58 -2.26
N SER A 64 -4.80 -12.45 -3.41
CA SER A 64 -5.31 -12.87 -4.71
C SER A 64 -5.18 -14.39 -4.79
N THR A 65 -6.04 -15.04 -4.00
CA THR A 65 -6.66 -16.29 -4.47
C THR A 65 -7.13 -16.04 -5.90
N ASP A 66 -6.73 -16.91 -6.82
CA ASP A 66 -7.15 -17.02 -8.22
C ASP A 66 -8.32 -16.10 -8.61
N TYR A 67 -8.04 -15.03 -9.37
CA TYR A 67 -9.03 -14.54 -10.33
C TYR A 67 -9.02 -15.50 -11.52
N ASN A 68 -9.76 -16.60 -11.36
CA ASN A 68 -10.27 -17.45 -12.44
C ASN A 68 -11.72 -17.07 -12.74
#